data_AF-A0A0R2S6Y0-F1
#
_entry.id   AF-A0A0R2S6Y0-F1
#
_cell.length_a   1.000
_cell.length_b   1.000
_cell.length_c   1.000
_cell.angle_alpha   90.00
_cell.angle_beta   90.00
_cell.angle_gamma   90.00
#
_symmetry.space_group_name_H-M   'P 1'
#
loop_
_entity.id
_entity.type
_entity.pdbx_description
1 polymer ?
#
loop_
_entity_poly.entity_id
_entity_poly.type
_entity_poly.pdbx_seq_one_letter_code
_entity_poly.pdbx_strand_id
1 'polypeptide(L)'
;MKKANELALAGSPYLYRSNNQHMIILVLPKEGVDVTYLKTLISDFHTNSLGNEVFEISALLLGLDQHLLMIKSFENIKKSMSYYELFIQEGSVMEVLNKSEYKIMSISFENFQEFYKNKDTQGYHNFFTKNYLTND
;
A
#
# COMPACT_ATOMS: atom_id res chain seq x y z
N MET A 1 15.98 3.35 -21.97
CA MET A 1 15.04 2.38 -22.59
C MET A 1 13.66 3.04 -22.62
N LYS A 2 12.79 2.79 -23.62
CA LYS A 2 11.41 3.32 -23.56
C LYS A 2 10.63 2.50 -22.54
N LYS A 3 9.83 3.13 -21.66
CA LYS A 3 9.01 2.47 -20.62
C LYS A 3 8.21 1.26 -21.14
N ALA A 4 7.66 1.37 -22.35
CA ALA A 4 6.92 0.28 -22.98
C ALA A 4 7.76 -1.01 -23.17
N ASN A 5 9.05 -0.87 -23.46
CA ASN A 5 9.96 -2.02 -23.61
C ASN A 5 10.23 -2.68 -22.25
N GLU A 6 10.37 -1.88 -21.18
CA GLU A 6 10.54 -2.40 -19.82
C GLU A 6 9.31 -3.18 -19.36
N LEU A 7 8.10 -2.67 -19.64
CA LEU A 7 6.84 -3.35 -19.34
C LEU A 7 6.73 -4.68 -20.08
N ALA A 8 7.06 -4.69 -21.37
CA ALA A 8 7.05 -5.90 -22.18
C ALA A 8 8.01 -6.97 -21.64
N LEU A 9 9.20 -6.57 -21.18
CA LEU A 9 10.17 -7.48 -20.57
C LEU A 9 9.72 -7.96 -19.18
N ALA A 10 9.08 -7.11 -18.39
CA ALA A 10 8.57 -7.46 -17.07
C ALA A 10 7.37 -8.41 -17.10
N GLY A 11 6.64 -8.47 -18.23
CA GLY A 11 5.42 -9.26 -18.36
C GLY A 11 4.30 -8.81 -17.41
N SER A 12 4.31 -7.53 -17.04
CA SER A 12 3.42 -6.92 -16.04
C SER A 12 3.14 -5.46 -16.42
N PRO A 13 1.95 -4.91 -16.13
CA PRO A 13 1.69 -3.48 -16.26
C PRO A 13 2.46 -2.63 -15.22
N TYR A 14 3.15 -3.28 -14.28
CA TYR A 14 3.90 -2.67 -13.20
C TYR A 14 5.40 -2.93 -13.32
N LEU A 15 6.19 -1.96 -12.86
CA LEU A 15 7.64 -2.02 -12.88
C LEU A 15 8.21 -1.93 -11.47
N TYR A 16 9.25 -2.71 -11.21
CA TYR A 16 9.96 -2.64 -9.94
C TYR A 16 10.90 -1.44 -9.96
N ARG A 17 10.72 -0.52 -9.02
CA ARG A 17 11.36 0.80 -9.01
C ARG A 17 12.01 1.11 -7.67
N SER A 18 13.05 0.39 -7.28
CA SER A 18 13.61 0.46 -5.93
C SER A 18 13.89 1.87 -5.40
N ASN A 19 14.32 2.79 -6.25
CA ASN A 19 14.73 4.15 -5.87
C ASN A 19 13.62 5.20 -6.00
N ASN A 20 12.44 4.84 -6.51
CA ASN A 20 11.33 5.78 -6.66
C ASN A 20 10.64 5.98 -5.32
N GLN A 21 9.97 7.13 -5.16
CA GLN A 21 9.07 7.33 -4.02
C GLN A 21 7.96 6.28 -4.01
N HIS A 22 7.69 5.76 -2.82
CA HIS A 22 6.65 4.77 -2.55
C HIS A 22 5.66 5.29 -1.51
N MET A 23 4.50 4.68 -1.44
CA MET A 23 3.52 4.84 -0.38
C MET A 23 3.05 3.45 0.07
N ILE A 24 2.47 3.37 1.26
CA ILE A 24 1.67 2.20 1.63
C ILE A 24 0.23 2.43 1.22
N ILE A 25 -0.34 1.44 0.55
CA ILE A 25 -1.76 1.38 0.27
C ILE A 25 -2.40 0.23 1.04
N LEU A 26 -3.62 0.49 1.51
CA LEU A 26 -4.50 -0.52 2.07
C LEU A 26 -5.80 -0.53 1.25
N VAL A 27 -6.15 -1.70 0.72
CA VAL A 27 -7.41 -1.95 0.03
C VAL A 27 -8.29 -2.83 0.89
N LEU A 28 -9.54 -2.43 1.08
CA LEU A 28 -10.50 -3.09 1.96
C LEU A 28 -11.93 -2.90 1.41
N PRO A 29 -12.87 -3.79 1.71
CA PRO A 29 -14.28 -3.60 1.42
C PRO A 29 -14.81 -2.29 2.02
N LYS A 30 -15.75 -1.67 1.30
CA LYS A 30 -16.47 -0.49 1.78
C LYS A 30 -17.45 -0.83 2.91
N GLU A 31 -18.01 -2.03 2.88
CA GLU A 31 -18.93 -2.51 3.90
C GLU A 31 -18.17 -3.19 5.03
N GLY A 32 -18.65 -3.01 6.27
CA GLY A 32 -18.12 -3.71 7.44
C GLY A 32 -16.84 -3.12 8.03
N VAL A 33 -16.27 -2.06 7.45
CA VAL A 33 -15.07 -1.40 8.00
C VAL A 33 -15.32 0.09 8.27
N ASP A 34 -15.06 0.50 9.51
CA ASP A 34 -15.02 1.91 9.88
C ASP A 34 -13.65 2.51 9.53
N VAL A 35 -13.59 3.17 8.37
CA VAL A 35 -12.38 3.85 7.87
C VAL A 35 -11.93 4.97 8.81
N THR A 36 -12.85 5.64 9.50
CA THR A 36 -12.49 6.73 10.42
C THR A 36 -11.77 6.16 11.63
N TYR A 37 -12.34 5.11 12.23
CA TYR A 37 -11.69 4.40 13.33
C TYR A 37 -10.33 3.81 12.93
N LEU A 38 -10.25 3.21 11.74
CA LEU A 38 -9.00 2.68 11.23
C LEU A 38 -7.93 3.77 11.07
N LYS A 39 -8.29 4.96 10.57
CA LYS A 39 -7.37 6.10 10.51
C LYS A 39 -6.86 6.51 11.88
N THR A 40 -7.73 6.53 12.89
CA THR A 40 -7.34 6.82 14.27
C THR A 40 -6.30 5.82 14.78
N LEU A 41 -6.53 4.51 14.59
CA LEU A 41 -5.56 3.48 15.00
C LEU A 41 -4.20 3.64 14.30
N ILE A 42 -4.21 3.97 13.00
CA ILE A 42 -2.98 4.21 12.25
C ILE A 42 -2.25 5.46 12.78
N SER A 43 -2.97 6.53 13.13
CA SER A 43 -2.38 7.73 13.74
C SER A 43 -1.80 7.44 15.14
N ASP A 44 -2.47 6.60 15.93
CA ASP A 44 -1.98 6.18 17.24
C ASP A 44 -0.69 5.35 17.09
N PHE A 45 -0.65 4.42 16.14
CA PHE A 45 0.56 3.68 15.76
C PHE A 45 1.71 4.61 15.39
N HIS A 46 1.48 5.60 14.52
CA HIS A 46 2.51 6.57 14.15
C HIS A 46 3.08 7.30 15.36
N THR A 47 2.19 7.78 16.25
CA THR A 47 2.58 8.49 17.47
C THR A 47 3.40 7.61 18.41
N ASN A 48 3.00 6.34 18.58
CA ASN A 48 3.61 5.43 19.55
C ASN A 48 4.89 4.76 19.05
N SER A 49 5.00 4.50 17.75
CA SER A 49 6.05 3.65 17.18
C SER A 49 7.05 4.40 16.30
N LEU A 50 6.67 5.54 15.72
CA LEU A 50 7.49 6.30 14.75
C LEU A 50 7.84 7.72 15.21
N GLY A 51 7.37 8.13 16.39
CA GLY A 51 7.69 9.41 16.99
C GLY A 51 7.00 10.59 16.31
N ASN A 52 7.67 11.74 16.24
CA ASN A 52 7.10 13.01 15.77
C ASN A 52 7.00 13.14 14.24
N GLU A 53 7.21 12.06 13.48
CA GLU A 53 6.99 12.10 12.03
C GLU A 53 5.49 12.20 11.73
N VAL A 54 5.10 13.29 11.06
CA VAL A 54 3.71 13.49 10.64
C VAL A 54 3.48 12.75 9.33
N PHE A 55 2.86 11.58 9.43
CA PHE A 55 2.40 10.84 8.26
C PHE A 55 1.02 11.34 7.85
N GLU A 56 0.84 11.61 6.56
CA GLU A 56 -0.49 11.88 6.01
C GLU A 56 -1.18 10.56 5.70
N ILE A 57 -2.40 10.42 6.22
CA ILE A 57 -3.30 9.30 5.94
C ILE A 57 -4.48 9.86 5.15
N SER A 58 -4.62 9.41 3.91
CA SER A 58 -5.75 9.77 3.06
C SER A 58 -6.58 8.53 2.74
N ALA A 59 -7.86 8.72 2.45
CA ALA A 59 -8.74 7.64 2.03
C ALA A 59 -9.55 8.07 0.82
N LEU A 60 -9.64 7.18 -0.16
CA LEU A 60 -10.41 7.34 -1.38
C LEU A 60 -11.30 6.10 -1.58
N LEU A 61 -12.22 6.17 -2.53
CA LEU A 61 -12.91 4.99 -3.04
C LEU A 61 -12.10 4.38 -4.18
N LEU A 62 -12.02 3.05 -4.21
CA LEU A 62 -11.50 2.29 -5.33
C LEU A 62 -12.68 1.53 -5.95
N GLY A 63 -13.19 2.04 -7.08
CA GLY A 63 -14.43 1.49 -7.64
C GLY A 63 -15.66 1.88 -6.81
N LEU A 64 -16.62 0.97 -6.69
CA LEU A 64 -17.92 1.23 -6.04
C LEU A 64 -18.02 0.65 -4.62
N ASP A 65 -17.15 -0.31 -4.31
CA ASP A 65 -17.28 -1.28 -3.24
C ASP A 65 -16.01 -1.42 -2.38
N GLN A 66 -14.94 -0.68 -2.67
CA GLN A 66 -13.70 -0.73 -1.90
C GLN A 66 -13.27 0.66 -1.42
N HIS A 67 -12.68 0.70 -0.23
CA HIS A 67 -11.87 1.81 0.24
C HIS A 67 -10.40 1.58 -0.10
N LEU A 68 -9.71 2.68 -0.40
CA LEU A 68 -8.27 2.75 -0.59
C LEU A 68 -7.72 3.77 0.39
N LEU A 69 -7.02 3.29 1.42
CA LEU A 69 -6.25 4.15 2.31
C LEU A 69 -4.83 4.25 1.77
N MET A 70 -4.25 5.45 1.89
CA MET A 70 -2.88 5.74 1.46
C MET A 70 -2.14 6.41 2.61
N ILE A 71 -0.93 5.95 2.88
CA ILE A 71 -0.04 6.47 3.92
C ILE A 71 1.20 7.05 3.23
N LYS A 72 1.48 8.32 3.52
CA LYS A 72 2.37 9.21 2.75
C LYS A 72 3.80 8.71 2.54
N SER A 73 4.46 9.43 1.63
CA SER A 73 5.56 8.95 0.81
C SER A 73 6.86 8.64 1.55
N PHE A 74 7.37 7.46 1.25
CA PHE A 74 8.72 7.02 1.56
C PHE A 74 9.63 7.31 0.37
N GLU A 75 10.86 7.71 0.62
CA GLU A 75 11.82 8.07 -0.44
C GLU A 75 12.10 6.93 -1.42
N ASN A 76 12.04 5.69 -0.96
CA ASN A 76 12.41 4.50 -1.71
C ASN A 76 11.71 3.25 -1.15
N ILE A 77 11.88 2.13 -1.86
CA ILE A 77 11.31 0.84 -1.46
C ILE A 77 11.78 0.41 -0.07
N LYS A 78 13.05 0.65 0.29
CA LYS A 78 13.61 0.21 1.58
C LYS A 78 12.86 0.85 2.73
N LYS A 79 12.70 2.18 2.72
CA LYS A 79 11.93 2.89 3.75
C LYS A 79 10.46 2.45 3.78
N SER A 80 9.86 2.24 2.61
CA SER A 80 8.46 1.79 2.53
C SER A 80 8.27 0.37 3.06
N MET A 81 9.18 -0.55 2.78
CA MET A 81 9.11 -1.93 3.26
C MET A 81 9.43 -2.04 4.74
N SER A 82 10.37 -1.25 5.26
CA SER A 82 10.58 -1.16 6.71
C SER A 82 9.34 -0.66 7.44
N TYR A 83 8.63 0.32 6.89
CA TYR A 83 7.34 0.73 7.44
C TYR A 83 6.29 -0.38 7.31
N TYR A 84 6.20 -1.05 6.15
CA TYR A 84 5.27 -2.16 5.93
C TYR A 84 5.43 -3.25 6.99
N GLU A 85 6.67 -3.67 7.27
CA GLU A 85 6.99 -4.70 8.27
C GLU A 85 6.53 -4.31 9.68
N LEU A 86 6.75 -3.05 10.09
CA LEU A 86 6.26 -2.54 11.37
C LEU A 86 4.73 -2.46 11.39
N PHE A 87 4.12 -2.02 10.29
CA PHE A 87 2.68 -1.85 10.17
C PHE A 87 1.91 -3.17 10.28
N ILE A 88 2.40 -4.24 9.65
CA ILE A 88 1.76 -5.57 9.74
C ILE A 88 1.94 -6.24 11.10
N GLN A 89 2.81 -5.71 11.96
CA GLN A 89 2.99 -6.15 13.35
C GLN A 89 2.14 -5.35 14.34
N GLU A 90 1.51 -4.25 13.91
CA GLU A 90 0.65 -3.43 14.77
C GLU A 90 -0.67 -4.14 15.07
N GLY A 91 -0.74 -4.76 16.25
CA GLY A 91 -1.87 -5.60 16.65
C GLY A 91 -3.21 -4.88 16.62
N SER A 92 -3.28 -3.61 17.02
CA SER A 92 -4.53 -2.86 17.08
C SER A 92 -5.14 -2.63 15.69
N VAL A 93 -4.29 -2.27 14.72
CA VAL A 93 -4.68 -2.10 13.31
C VAL A 93 -5.06 -3.45 12.71
N MET A 94 -4.23 -4.48 12.91
CA MET A 94 -4.47 -5.81 12.34
C MET A 94 -5.72 -6.49 12.91
N GLU A 95 -6.09 -6.26 14.16
CA GLU A 95 -7.34 -6.77 14.74
C GLU A 95 -8.58 -6.27 13.97
N VAL A 96 -8.57 -5.00 13.53
CA VAL A 96 -9.65 -4.45 12.71
C VAL A 96 -9.61 -5.03 11.30
N LEU A 97 -8.42 -5.09 10.69
CA LEU A 97 -8.28 -5.56 9.31
C LEU A 97 -8.65 -7.04 9.16
N ASN A 98 -8.32 -7.89 10.13
CA ASN A 98 -8.61 -9.32 10.11
C ASN A 98 -10.12 -9.66 10.16
N LYS A 99 -11.01 -8.67 10.34
CA LYS A 99 -12.47 -8.85 10.31
C LYS A 99 -13.04 -8.87 8.88
N SER A 100 -12.25 -8.50 7.87
CA SER A 100 -12.64 -8.50 6.46
C SER A 100 -11.48 -8.93 5.57
N GLU A 101 -11.72 -9.13 4.28
CA GLU A 101 -10.60 -9.22 3.33
C GLU A 101 -9.85 -7.88 3.30
N TYR A 102 -8.52 -7.94 3.22
CA TYR A 102 -7.70 -6.74 3.10
C TYR A 102 -6.44 -7.03 2.29
N LYS A 103 -5.85 -5.98 1.72
CA LYS A 103 -4.54 -6.03 1.06
C LYS A 103 -3.72 -4.81 1.47
N ILE A 104 -2.56 -5.04 2.08
CA ILE A 104 -1.58 -3.99 2.41
C ILE A 104 -0.42 -4.16 1.45
N MET A 105 -0.02 -3.11 0.75
CA MET A 105 1.04 -3.18 -0.26
C MET A 105 1.88 -1.90 -0.27
N SER A 106 3.18 -2.05 -0.51
CA SER A 106 4.02 -0.93 -0.93
C SER A 106 3.84 -0.68 -2.42
N ILE A 107 3.68 0.58 -2.82
CA ILE A 107 3.48 0.96 -4.21
C ILE A 107 4.25 2.22 -4.59
N SER A 108 4.96 2.16 -5.71
CA SER A 108 5.61 3.33 -6.28
C SER A 108 4.58 4.31 -6.84
N PHE A 109 4.86 5.60 -6.82
CA PHE A 109 3.98 6.61 -7.41
C PHE A 109 3.66 6.33 -8.89
N GLU A 110 4.64 5.78 -9.61
CA GLU A 110 4.47 5.37 -11.00
C GLU A 110 3.46 4.22 -11.15
N ASN A 111 3.58 3.17 -10.33
CA ASN A 111 2.65 2.03 -10.37
C ASN A 111 1.26 2.40 -9.84
N PHE A 112 1.17 3.33 -8.90
CA PHE A 112 -0.09 3.80 -8.33
C PHE A 112 -1.03 4.37 -9.39
N GLN A 113 -0.50 5.12 -10.36
CA GLN A 113 -1.30 5.68 -11.45
C GLN A 113 -1.98 4.58 -12.28
N GLU A 114 -1.25 3.52 -12.62
CA GLU A 114 -1.77 2.39 -13.39
C GLU A 114 -2.74 1.54 -12.56
N PHE A 115 -2.39 1.26 -11.30
CA PHE A 115 -3.21 0.55 -10.34
C PHE A 115 -4.57 1.23 -10.14
N TYR A 116 -4.58 2.54 -9.85
CA TYR A 116 -5.79 3.27 -9.54
C TYR A 116 -6.70 3.43 -10.77
N LYS A 117 -6.09 3.68 -11.95
CA LYS A 117 -6.81 3.79 -13.22
C LYS A 117 -7.54 2.48 -13.56
N ASN A 118 -6.87 1.35 -13.43
CA ASN A 118 -7.42 0.05 -13.81
C ASN A 118 -8.18 -0.64 -12.69
N LYS A 119 -8.09 -0.13 -11.45
CA LYS A 119 -8.62 -0.77 -10.23
C LYS A 119 -8.09 -2.20 -10.08
N ASP A 120 -6.85 -2.42 -10.50
CA ASP A 120 -6.26 -3.75 -10.61
C ASP A 120 -5.65 -4.18 -9.27
N THR A 121 -6.55 -4.42 -8.31
CA THR A 121 -6.19 -4.84 -6.95
C THR A 121 -5.47 -6.18 -6.93
N GLN A 122 -5.92 -7.14 -7.73
CA GLN A 122 -5.33 -8.48 -7.72
C GLN A 122 -4.01 -8.53 -8.49
N GLY A 123 -3.91 -7.87 -9.64
CA GLY A 123 -2.69 -7.83 -10.44
C GLY A 123 -1.57 -7.13 -9.71
N TYR A 124 -1.84 -5.98 -9.06
CA TYR A 124 -0.82 -5.30 -8.27
C TYR A 124 -0.42 -6.11 -7.04
N HIS A 125 -1.37 -6.76 -6.35
CA HIS A 125 -1.04 -7.62 -5.22
C HIS A 125 -0.10 -8.76 -5.61
N ASN A 126 -0.38 -9.45 -6.72
CA ASN A 126 0.49 -10.51 -7.23
C ASN A 126 1.88 -9.97 -7.59
N PHE A 127 1.94 -8.79 -8.21
CA PHE A 127 3.20 -8.11 -8.52
C PHE A 127 3.98 -7.75 -7.24
N PHE A 128 3.30 -7.21 -6.22
CA PHE A 128 3.89 -6.86 -4.93
C PHE A 128 4.45 -8.10 -4.25
N THR A 129 3.66 -9.16 -4.06
CA THR A 129 4.14 -10.40 -3.41
C THR A 129 5.37 -10.96 -4.12
N LYS A 130 5.34 -11.04 -5.46
CA LYS A 130 6.45 -11.58 -6.25
C LYS A 130 7.73 -10.75 -6.17
N ASN A 131 7.63 -9.42 -6.20
CA ASN A 131 8.81 -8.55 -6.35
C ASN A 131 9.29 -7.93 -5.04
N TYR A 132 8.43 -7.86 -4.01
CA TYR A 132 8.73 -7.19 -2.74
C TYR A 132 8.87 -8.18 -1.58
N LEU A 133 8.12 -9.30 -1.59
CA LEU A 133 8.09 -10.26 -0.48
C LEU A 133 8.86 -11.55 -0.75
N THR A 134 9.25 -11.84 -2.00
CA THR A 134 9.90 -13.12 -2.37
C THR A 134 11.44 -13.03 -2.34
N ASN A 135 12.00 -12.17 -1.48
CA ASN A 135 13.46 -12.08 -1.29
C ASN A 135 13.84 -12.59 0.11
N ASP A 136 13.96 -13.92 0.22
CA ASP A 136 14.87 -14.59 1.15
C ASP A 136 16.05 -15.17 0.35
#